data_AF-A0A1F2RY96-F1
#
_entry.id   AF-A0A1F2RY96-F1
#
_cell.length_a   1.000
_cell.length_b   1.000
_cell.length_c   1.000
_cell.angle_alpha   90.00
_cell.angle_beta   90.00
_cell.angle_gamma   90.00
#
_symmetry.space_group_name_H-M   'P 1'
#
loop_
_entity.id
_entity.type
_entity.pdbx_description
1 polymer ?
#
loop_
_entity_poly.entity_id
_entity_poly.type
_entity_poly.pdbx_seq_one_letter_code
_entity_poly.pdbx_strand_id
1 'polypeptide(L)'
;MALPVWVVDTSALIEIKSFVPRLRRAHVFTAFTAMVAAGRLRFPVQVVHELKRDVEGHPPDQACTWALSVETAACNVAASYEEVKAVLAVVPDVLDSMKESGVDEADPYVLALAVRLHAEGHDARVVVQETKDTPKKLSLNTACGMLGIPSVPLLGLLRAEGISTEA
;
A
#
# COMPACT_ATOMS: atom_id res chain seq x y z
N MET A 1 0.12 22.86 8.37
CA MET A 1 0.30 21.92 7.25
C MET A 1 -0.73 20.82 7.40
N ALA A 2 -1.36 20.39 6.30
CA ALA A 2 -2.27 19.25 6.33
C ALA A 2 -1.48 17.97 6.65
N LEU A 3 -2.10 17.01 7.35
CA LEU A 3 -1.51 15.70 7.59
C LEU A 3 -1.44 14.91 6.28
N PRO A 4 -0.42 14.05 6.09
CA PRO A 4 -0.30 13.25 4.88
C PRO A 4 -1.42 12.21 4.76
N VAL A 5 -1.72 11.82 3.52
CA VAL A 5 -2.55 10.65 3.20
C VAL A 5 -1.62 9.51 2.82
N TRP A 6 -1.68 8.42 3.57
CA TRP A 6 -0.86 7.24 3.37
C TRP A 6 -1.54 6.28 2.40
N VAL A 7 -0.86 5.95 1.30
CA VAL A 7 -1.30 4.92 0.35
C VAL A 7 -0.49 3.66 0.61
N VAL A 8 -1.13 2.60 1.10
CA VAL A 8 -0.42 1.42 1.61
C VAL A 8 -0.36 0.32 0.57
N ASP A 9 0.83 -0.22 0.34
CA ASP A 9 1.06 -1.40 -0.49
C ASP A 9 0.87 -2.71 0.29
N THR A 10 0.60 -3.81 -0.42
CA THR A 10 0.50 -5.16 0.12
C THR A 10 1.74 -5.55 0.91
N SER A 11 2.94 -5.28 0.40
CA SER A 11 4.21 -5.65 1.06
C SER A 11 4.33 -5.02 2.46
N ALA A 12 3.91 -3.76 2.60
CA ALA A 12 3.94 -3.06 3.88
C ALA A 12 3.01 -3.69 4.91
N LEU A 13 1.84 -4.19 4.50
CA LEU A 13 0.91 -4.88 5.42
C LEU A 13 1.42 -6.26 5.82
N ILE A 14 1.95 -7.02 4.88
CA ILE A 14 2.52 -8.35 5.14
C ILE A 14 3.70 -8.24 6.11
N GLU A 15 4.57 -7.25 5.93
CA GLU A 15 5.78 -7.10 6.74
C GLU A 15 5.56 -6.53 8.15
N ILE A 16 4.33 -6.12 8.51
CA ILE A 16 4.00 -5.79 9.91
C ILE A 16 4.44 -6.91 10.86
N LYS A 17 4.31 -8.18 10.44
CA LYS A 17 4.72 -9.32 11.26
C LYS A 17 6.23 -9.40 11.52
N SER A 18 7.04 -8.82 10.65
CA SER A 18 8.51 -8.78 10.71
C SER A 18 9.01 -7.66 11.63
N PHE A 19 8.28 -6.54 11.72
CA PHE A 19 8.70 -5.37 12.49
C PHE A 19 7.97 -5.17 13.82
N VAL A 20 6.77 -5.74 13.96
CA VAL A 20 5.90 -5.49 15.10
C VAL A 20 5.71 -6.79 15.90
N PRO A 21 6.10 -6.81 17.20
CA PRO A 21 5.86 -7.94 18.08
C PRO A 21 4.39 -8.36 18.07
N ARG A 22 4.12 -9.67 18.13
CA ARG A 22 2.75 -10.22 18.01
C ARG A 22 1.74 -9.54 18.95
N LEU A 23 2.15 -9.21 20.18
CA LEU A 23 1.32 -8.54 21.19
C LEU A 23 0.92 -7.09 20.81
N ARG A 24 1.69 -6.42 19.94
CA ARG A 24 1.48 -5.02 19.54
C ARG A 24 0.79 -4.88 18.18
N ARG A 25 0.69 -5.95 17.38
CA ARG A 25 0.06 -5.90 16.04
C ARG A 25 -1.39 -5.42 16.10
N ALA A 26 -2.15 -5.85 17.11
CA ALA A 26 -3.53 -5.38 17.30
C ALA A 26 -3.58 -3.85 17.49
N HIS A 27 -2.67 -3.28 18.27
CA HIS A 27 -2.58 -1.84 18.47
C HIS A 27 -2.28 -1.09 17.17
N VAL A 28 -1.36 -1.62 16.34
CA VAL A 28 -1.07 -1.05 15.01
C VAL A 28 -2.31 -1.04 14.12
N PHE A 29 -3.01 -2.17 14.02
CA PHE A 29 -4.22 -2.25 13.21
C PHE A 29 -5.37 -1.39 13.75
N THR A 30 -5.51 -1.23 15.08
CA THR A 30 -6.44 -0.26 15.66
C THR A 30 -6.12 1.17 15.23
N ALA A 31 -4.84 1.56 15.27
CA ALA A 31 -4.41 2.87 14.81
C ALA A 31 -4.67 3.05 13.31
N PHE A 32 -4.37 2.05 12.49
CA PHE A 32 -4.65 2.09 11.05
C PHE A 32 -6.14 2.20 10.76
N THR A 33 -7.00 1.50 11.49
CA THR A 33 -8.46 1.64 11.37
C THR A 33 -8.91 3.07 11.66
N ALA A 34 -8.36 3.73 12.68
CA ALA A 34 -8.64 5.13 12.96
C ALA A 34 -8.17 6.05 11.82
N MET A 35 -7.02 5.76 11.21
CA MET A 35 -6.52 6.51 10.05
C MET A 35 -7.38 6.30 8.81
N VAL A 36 -7.86 5.08 8.54
CA VAL A 36 -8.81 4.79 7.46
C VAL A 36 -10.11 5.57 7.68
N ALA A 37 -10.67 5.52 8.89
CA ALA A 37 -11.88 6.27 9.22
C ALA A 37 -11.71 7.80 9.05
N ALA A 38 -10.51 8.31 9.29
CA ALA A 38 -10.15 9.71 9.06
C ALA A 38 -9.77 10.04 7.60
N GLY A 39 -9.79 9.06 6.69
CA GLY A 39 -9.38 9.21 5.28
C GLY A 39 -7.89 9.44 5.08
N ARG A 40 -7.05 9.21 6.12
CA ARG A 40 -5.59 9.39 6.11
C ARG A 40 -4.81 8.13 5.78
N LEU A 41 -5.47 6.98 5.67
CA LEU A 41 -4.88 5.73 5.17
C LEU A 41 -5.83 5.13 4.15
N ARG A 42 -5.29 4.83 2.96
CA ARG A 42 -6.04 4.27 1.82
C ARG A 42 -5.21 3.21 1.11
N PHE A 43 -5.88 2.35 0.37
CA PHE A 43 -5.24 1.40 -0.54
C PHE A 43 -6.26 0.97 -1.59
N PRO A 44 -5.82 0.56 -2.80
CA PRO A 44 -6.73 0.05 -3.82
C PRO A 44 -7.21 -1.36 -3.46
N VAL A 45 -8.36 -1.79 -4.00
CA VAL A 45 -8.92 -3.13 -3.74
C VAL A 45 -7.97 -4.26 -4.14
N GLN A 46 -7.06 -4.01 -5.10
CA GLN A 46 -6.02 -4.94 -5.52
C GLN A 46 -5.09 -5.36 -4.37
N VAL A 47 -4.86 -4.50 -3.37
CA VAL A 47 -4.12 -4.87 -2.15
C VAL A 47 -4.87 -5.95 -1.36
N VAL A 48 -6.20 -5.84 -1.25
CA VAL A 48 -7.02 -6.88 -0.61
C VAL A 48 -7.00 -8.17 -1.42
N HIS A 49 -7.02 -8.10 -2.74
CA HIS A 49 -6.90 -9.28 -3.60
C HIS A 49 -5.56 -9.99 -3.42
N GLU A 50 -4.46 -9.25 -3.35
CA GLU A 50 -3.14 -9.81 -3.08
C GLU A 50 -3.04 -10.45 -1.69
N LEU A 51 -3.55 -9.79 -0.65
CA LEU A 51 -3.60 -10.37 0.70
C LEU A 51 -4.40 -11.66 0.75
N LYS A 52 -5.51 -11.75 0.00
CA LYS A 52 -6.30 -12.99 -0.12
C LYS A 52 -5.53 -14.10 -0.80
N ARG A 53 -4.78 -13.78 -1.87
CA ARG A 53 -3.91 -14.74 -2.58
C ARG A 53 -2.75 -15.22 -1.69
N ASP A 54 -2.13 -14.34 -0.92
CA ASP A 54 -1.00 -14.67 -0.03
C ASP A 54 -1.38 -15.72 1.03
N VAL A 55 -2.64 -15.69 1.50
CA VAL A 55 -3.16 -16.64 2.50
C VAL A 55 -3.96 -17.79 1.89
N GLU A 56 -3.98 -17.95 0.56
CA GLU A 56 -4.77 -19.00 -0.08
C GLU A 56 -4.36 -20.39 0.43
N GLY A 57 -5.35 -21.24 0.72
CA GLY A 57 -5.13 -22.54 1.36
C GLY A 57 -4.83 -22.50 2.87
N HIS A 58 -4.81 -21.32 3.49
CA HIS A 58 -4.56 -21.13 4.92
C HIS A 58 -5.62 -20.21 5.56
N PRO A 59 -5.80 -20.23 6.90
CA PRO A 59 -6.61 -19.24 7.59
C PRO A 59 -6.06 -17.82 7.34
N PRO A 60 -6.93 -16.81 7.13
CA PRO A 60 -6.50 -15.43 6.97
C PRO A 60 -5.65 -14.97 8.15
N ASP A 61 -4.54 -14.31 7.86
CA ASP A 61 -3.71 -13.70 8.90
C ASP A 61 -4.32 -12.37 9.40
N GLN A 62 -3.62 -11.72 10.34
CA GLN A 62 -4.11 -10.46 10.92
C GLN A 62 -4.22 -9.33 9.89
N ALA A 63 -3.31 -9.28 8.91
CA ALA A 63 -3.30 -8.24 7.88
C ALA A 63 -4.47 -8.42 6.90
N CYS A 64 -4.67 -9.64 6.41
CA CYS A 64 -5.78 -9.99 5.53
C CYS A 64 -7.14 -9.77 6.22
N THR A 65 -7.26 -10.22 7.48
CA THR A 65 -8.49 -10.02 8.29
C THR A 65 -8.78 -8.54 8.51
N TRP A 66 -7.76 -7.74 8.85
CA TRP A 66 -7.93 -6.30 9.05
C TRP A 66 -8.32 -5.59 7.75
N ALA A 67 -7.63 -5.86 6.64
CA ALA A 67 -7.89 -5.23 5.35
C ALA A 67 -9.34 -5.47 4.88
N LEU A 68 -9.83 -6.71 5.03
CA LEU A 68 -11.23 -7.07 4.79
C LEU A 68 -12.21 -6.25 5.64
N SER A 69 -11.89 -6.02 6.92
CA SER A 69 -12.78 -5.30 7.84
C SER A 69 -12.92 -3.80 7.52
N VAL A 70 -11.93 -3.22 6.82
CA VAL A 70 -11.91 -1.79 6.48
C VAL A 70 -12.06 -1.53 4.97
N GLU A 71 -12.21 -2.58 4.15
CA GLU A 71 -12.18 -2.53 2.68
C GLU A 71 -13.07 -1.41 2.12
N THR A 72 -14.35 -1.37 2.51
CA THR A 72 -15.29 -0.34 2.03
C THR A 72 -14.82 1.08 2.31
N ALA A 73 -14.17 1.32 3.45
CA ALA A 73 -13.72 2.66 3.84
C ALA A 73 -12.35 3.01 3.24
N ALA A 74 -11.42 2.05 3.20
CA ALA A 74 -10.07 2.25 2.69
C ALA A 74 -10.01 2.32 1.15
N CYS A 75 -10.90 1.59 0.47
CA CYS A 75 -10.97 1.48 -0.98
C CYS A 75 -12.05 2.35 -1.61
N ASN A 76 -12.64 3.31 -0.87
CA ASN A 76 -13.74 4.15 -1.37
C ASN A 76 -13.34 5.14 -2.48
N VAL A 77 -12.04 5.25 -2.77
CA VAL A 77 -11.50 5.96 -3.92
C VAL A 77 -10.65 4.97 -4.69
N ALA A 78 -11.09 4.66 -5.91
CA ALA A 78 -10.38 3.79 -6.82
C ALA A 78 -9.75 4.60 -7.95
N ALA A 79 -8.54 4.21 -8.36
CA ALA A 79 -7.98 4.68 -9.61
C ALA A 79 -8.77 4.09 -10.79
N SER A 80 -9.05 4.93 -11.78
CA SER A 80 -9.62 4.53 -13.06
C SER A 80 -8.59 3.79 -13.91
N TYR A 81 -9.08 3.04 -14.89
CA TYR A 81 -8.23 2.35 -15.85
C TYR A 81 -7.29 3.30 -16.61
N GLU A 82 -7.76 4.50 -16.98
CA GLU A 82 -6.93 5.50 -17.66
C GLU A 82 -5.83 6.07 -16.75
N GLU A 83 -6.10 6.25 -15.45
CA GLU A 83 -5.07 6.67 -14.48
C GLU A 83 -3.98 5.60 -14.31
N VAL A 84 -4.38 4.32 -14.26
CA VAL A 84 -3.43 3.19 -14.22
C VAL A 84 -2.60 3.15 -15.50
N LYS A 85 -3.22 3.32 -16.66
CA LYS A 85 -2.53 3.36 -17.96
C LYS A 85 -1.55 4.53 -18.05
N ALA A 86 -1.91 5.70 -17.51
CA ALA A 86 -1.02 6.86 -17.47
C ALA A 86 0.22 6.60 -16.59
N VAL A 87 0.05 5.93 -15.45
CA VAL A 87 1.17 5.47 -14.61
C VAL A 87 2.06 4.50 -15.36
N LEU A 88 1.49 3.46 -15.98
CA LEU A 88 2.24 2.44 -16.71
C LEU A 88 2.95 2.99 -17.95
N ALA A 89 2.50 4.12 -18.51
CA ALA A 89 3.24 4.80 -19.57
C ALA A 89 4.56 5.41 -19.10
N VAL A 90 4.71 5.69 -17.80
CA VAL A 90 5.93 6.24 -17.18
C VAL A 90 6.77 5.15 -16.54
N VAL A 91 6.14 4.20 -15.87
CA VAL A 91 6.79 3.11 -15.12
C VAL A 91 6.27 1.72 -15.55
N PRO A 92 6.44 1.33 -16.83
CA PRO A 92 5.92 0.07 -17.33
C PRO A 92 6.50 -1.15 -16.60
N ASP A 93 7.77 -1.05 -16.18
CA ASP A 93 8.51 -2.14 -15.54
C ASP A 93 8.12 -2.38 -14.08
N VAL A 94 7.13 -1.64 -13.54
CA VAL A 94 6.54 -1.94 -12.22
C VAL A 94 5.66 -3.20 -12.26
N LEU A 95 5.31 -3.69 -13.45
CA LEU A 95 4.69 -4.99 -13.63
C LEU A 95 5.76 -6.08 -13.69
N ASP A 96 5.52 -7.20 -13.02
CA ASP A 96 6.37 -8.38 -13.15
C ASP A 96 6.08 -9.07 -14.49
N SER A 97 7.00 -8.94 -15.44
CA SER A 97 6.86 -9.51 -16.79
C SER A 97 6.75 -11.05 -16.81
N MET A 98 7.02 -11.72 -15.69
CA MET A 98 6.97 -13.17 -15.55
C MET A 98 5.70 -13.67 -14.85
N LYS A 99 4.86 -12.79 -14.29
CA LYS A 99 3.59 -13.19 -13.69
C LYS A 99 2.59 -13.61 -14.77
N GLU A 100 1.73 -14.56 -14.40
CA GLU A 100 0.68 -15.05 -15.30
C GLU A 100 -0.25 -13.90 -15.74
N SER A 101 -0.52 -13.84 -17.04
CA SER A 101 -1.46 -12.89 -17.62
C SER A 101 -2.87 -13.10 -17.04
N GLY A 102 -3.48 -12.04 -16.51
CA GLY A 102 -4.87 -12.05 -16.01
C GLY A 102 -5.03 -11.77 -14.52
N VAL A 103 -3.93 -11.57 -13.78
CA VAL A 103 -3.95 -11.16 -12.38
C VAL A 103 -3.52 -9.69 -12.28
N ASP A 104 -4.44 -8.83 -11.83
CA ASP A 104 -4.09 -7.43 -11.52
C ASP A 104 -3.11 -7.40 -10.34
N GLU A 105 -1.92 -6.88 -10.58
CA GLU A 105 -0.94 -6.53 -9.55
C GLU A 105 -1.39 -5.27 -8.80
N ALA A 106 -1.10 -5.17 -7.51
CA ALA A 106 -1.48 -3.99 -6.73
C ALA A 106 -0.67 -2.74 -7.10
N ASP A 107 0.62 -2.90 -7.43
CA ASP A 107 1.57 -1.80 -7.62
C ASP A 107 1.08 -0.68 -8.55
N PRO A 108 0.58 -0.96 -9.78
CA PRO A 108 0.09 0.10 -10.68
C PRO A 108 -1.09 0.87 -10.09
N TYR A 109 -1.97 0.20 -9.33
CA TYR A 109 -3.14 0.81 -8.71
C TYR A 109 -2.76 1.61 -7.46
N VAL A 110 -1.76 1.16 -6.70
CA VAL A 110 -1.20 1.89 -5.56
C VAL A 110 -0.59 3.21 -6.05
N LEU A 111 0.20 3.16 -7.12
CA LEU A 111 0.79 4.34 -7.75
C LEU A 111 -0.29 5.27 -8.32
N ALA A 112 -1.26 4.74 -9.06
CA ALA A 112 -2.33 5.54 -9.65
C ALA A 112 -3.19 6.25 -8.59
N LEU A 113 -3.48 5.57 -7.48
CA LEU A 113 -4.18 6.19 -6.34
C LEU A 113 -3.34 7.32 -5.72
N ALA A 114 -2.04 7.13 -5.55
CA ALA A 114 -1.17 8.17 -5.00
C ALA A 114 -1.04 9.38 -5.93
N VAL A 115 -0.86 9.16 -7.24
CA VAL A 115 -0.81 10.21 -8.27
C VAL A 115 -2.12 11.01 -8.28
N ARG A 116 -3.26 10.31 -8.24
CA ARG A 116 -4.57 10.96 -8.17
C ARG A 116 -4.72 11.84 -6.94
N LEU A 117 -4.42 11.31 -5.75
CA LEU A 117 -4.49 12.08 -4.50
C LEU A 117 -3.56 13.30 -4.54
N HIS A 118 -2.38 13.16 -5.14
CA HIS A 118 -1.46 14.28 -5.33
C HIS A 118 -2.04 15.35 -6.28
N ALA A 119 -2.66 14.93 -7.39
CA ALA A 119 -3.35 15.84 -8.32
C ALA A 119 -4.57 16.55 -7.69
N GLU A 120 -5.22 15.91 -6.72
CA GLU A 120 -6.30 16.48 -5.89
C GLU A 120 -5.77 17.44 -4.80
N GLY A 121 -4.44 17.61 -4.68
CA GLY A 121 -3.80 18.52 -3.75
C GLY A 121 -3.49 17.94 -2.36
N HIS A 122 -3.58 16.62 -2.19
CA HIS A 122 -3.19 15.94 -0.96
C HIS A 122 -1.68 15.68 -0.89
N ASP A 123 -1.10 15.75 0.31
CA ASP A 123 0.25 15.23 0.60
C ASP A 123 0.18 13.69 0.66
N ALA A 124 0.06 13.06 -0.51
CA ALA A 124 -0.01 11.61 -0.66
C ALA A 124 1.40 10.99 -0.58
N ARG A 125 1.54 9.93 0.23
CA ARG A 125 2.80 9.20 0.41
C ARG A 125 2.56 7.71 0.33
N VAL A 126 3.36 7.00 -0.45
CA VAL A 126 3.23 5.55 -0.62
C VAL A 126 4.03 4.83 0.46
N VAL A 127 3.41 3.89 1.14
CA VAL A 127 4.04 3.06 2.17
C VAL A 127 4.51 1.78 1.50
N VAL A 128 5.82 1.64 1.38
CA VAL A 128 6.46 0.52 0.67
C VAL A 128 7.40 -0.22 1.61
N GLN A 129 7.74 -1.45 1.26
CA GLN A 129 8.74 -2.19 2.01
C GLN A 129 9.80 -2.84 1.10
N GLU A 130 9.40 -3.23 -0.12
CA GLU A 130 10.33 -3.58 -1.18
C GLU A 130 11.01 -2.32 -1.77
N THR A 131 12.35 -2.32 -1.76
CA THR A 131 13.16 -1.16 -2.18
C THR A 131 14.22 -1.48 -3.24
N LYS A 132 14.30 -2.74 -3.68
CA LYS A 132 15.34 -3.20 -4.59
C LYS A 132 14.75 -3.48 -5.96
N ASP A 133 15.27 -2.81 -6.97
CA ASP A 133 14.99 -3.15 -8.35
C ASP A 133 15.62 -4.51 -8.68
N THR A 134 14.94 -5.28 -9.51
CA THR A 134 15.46 -6.52 -10.08
C THR A 134 15.51 -6.39 -11.59
N PRO A 135 16.28 -7.23 -12.30
CA PRO A 135 16.27 -7.24 -13.77
C PRO A 135 14.89 -7.50 -14.39
N LYS A 136 13.90 -7.91 -13.60
CA LYS A 136 12.56 -8.31 -14.04
C LYS A 136 11.47 -7.33 -13.63
N LYS A 137 11.72 -6.51 -12.61
CA LYS A 137 10.72 -5.66 -11.99
C LYS A 137 11.38 -4.45 -11.32
N LEU A 138 10.86 -3.27 -11.63
CA LEU A 138 11.14 -2.02 -10.95
C LEU A 138 10.47 -2.04 -9.58
N SER A 139 11.21 -1.70 -8.52
CA SER A 139 10.62 -1.61 -7.19
C SER A 139 9.60 -0.48 -7.11
N LEU A 140 8.59 -0.66 -6.29
CA LEU A 140 7.57 0.36 -6.03
C LEU A 140 8.20 1.66 -5.50
N ASN A 141 9.29 1.56 -4.73
CA ASN A 141 10.08 2.70 -4.27
C ASN A 141 10.68 3.52 -5.43
N THR A 142 11.35 2.87 -6.38
CA THR A 142 11.92 3.56 -7.55
C THR A 142 10.82 4.14 -8.43
N ALA A 143 9.72 3.41 -8.64
CA ALA A 143 8.57 3.87 -9.41
C ALA A 143 7.94 5.14 -8.79
N CYS A 144 7.81 5.20 -7.45
CA CYS A 144 7.38 6.41 -6.74
C CYS A 144 8.29 7.60 -7.04
N GLY A 145 9.62 7.39 -6.99
CA GLY A 145 10.61 8.43 -7.32
C GLY A 145 10.48 8.97 -8.74
N MET A 146 10.23 8.09 -9.72
CA MET A 146 10.02 8.49 -11.13
C MET A 146 8.73 9.30 -11.34
N LEU A 147 7.71 9.05 -10.52
CA LEU A 147 6.42 9.77 -10.56
C LEU A 147 6.40 11.03 -9.67
N GLY A 148 7.50 11.33 -8.95
CA GLY A 148 7.56 12.45 -8.01
C GLY A 148 6.71 12.25 -6.75
N ILE A 149 6.36 11.00 -6.42
CA ILE A 149 5.56 10.65 -5.25
C ILE A 149 6.50 10.22 -4.11
N PRO A 150 6.39 10.80 -2.90
CA PRO A 150 7.18 10.34 -1.76
C PRO A 150 6.82 8.89 -1.36
N SER A 151 7.83 8.03 -1.26
CA SER A 151 7.72 6.70 -0.66
C SER A 151 8.30 6.71 0.76
N VAL A 152 7.70 5.92 1.66
CA VAL A 152 8.09 5.82 3.07
C VAL A 152 8.06 4.36 3.52
N PRO A 153 9.08 3.85 4.25
CA PRO A 153 9.03 2.51 4.81
C PRO A 153 7.95 2.38 5.89
N LEU A 154 7.45 1.17 6.16
CA LEU A 154 6.43 0.95 7.20
C LEU A 154 6.81 1.58 8.55
N LEU A 155 8.06 1.39 9.00
CA LEU A 155 8.57 1.99 10.24
C LEU A 155 8.58 3.52 10.20
N GLY A 156 8.74 4.13 9.02
CA GLY A 156 8.64 5.56 8.82
C GLY A 156 7.23 6.08 9.06
N LEU A 157 6.21 5.38 8.53
CA LEU A 157 4.81 5.68 8.82
C LEU A 157 4.51 5.54 10.31
N LEU A 158 4.91 4.44 10.94
CA LEU A 158 4.61 4.18 12.35
C LEU A 158 5.20 5.27 13.25
N ARG A 159 6.43 5.72 12.96
CA ARG A 159 7.08 6.83 13.68
C ARG A 159 6.38 8.16 13.43
N ALA A 160 6.03 8.47 12.18
CA ALA A 160 5.36 9.72 11.81
C ALA A 160 4.00 9.87 12.51
N GLU A 161 3.30 8.76 12.72
CA GLU A 161 1.99 8.71 13.36
C GLU A 161 2.04 8.45 14.88
N GLY A 162 3.25 8.34 15.47
CA GLY A 162 3.43 8.09 16.90
C GLY A 162 2.92 6.71 17.37
N ILE A 163 2.86 5.72 16.47
CA ILE A 163 2.37 4.37 16.75
C ILE A 163 3.52 3.55 17.34
N SER A 164 3.45 3.26 18.64
CA SER A 164 4.53 2.56 19.34
C SER A 164 4.56 1.05 19.02
N THR A 165 5.72 0.59 18.56
CA THR A 165 6.04 -0.82 18.27
C THR A 165 6.78 -1.53 19.40
N GLU A 166 7.19 -0.81 20.44
CA GLU A 166 7.88 -1.35 21.61
C GLU A 166 6.89 -2.04 22.56
N ALA A 167 7.39 -3.02 23.33
CA ALA A 167 6.60 -3.80 24.28
C ALA A 167 6.51 -3.09 25.64
#